data_AF-A0A803N6E9-F1
#
_entry.id   AF-A0A803N6E9-F1
#
_cell.length_a   1.000
_cell.length_b   1.000
_cell.length_c   1.000
_cell.angle_alpha   90.00
_cell.angle_beta   90.00
_cell.angle_gamma   90.00
#
_symmetry.space_group_name_H-M   'P 1'
#
loop_
_entity.id
_entity.type
_entity.pdbx_description
1 polymer ?
#
loop_
_entity_poly.entity_id
_entity_poly.type
_entity_poly.pdbx_seq_one_letter_code
_entity_poly.pdbx_strand_id
1 'polypeptide(L)'
;MEGEAADAKGGTESFSSMVYGDGVSVEECQEMIQRSLRTPMVRFLMENLEKSGCSIGDNFIKAVDCKRKLSGGYVRGGGIMLRGHEQDCVKRRVMKSVMANPHCSETAAKDAMEAVWETCYNDTRPFDRAP
;
A
#
# COMPACT_ATOMS: atom_id res chain seq x y z
N MET A 1 -27.55 -33.64 40.15
CA MET A 1 -26.39 -34.53 40.31
C MET A 1 -25.71 -34.55 38.95
N GLU A 2 -24.98 -33.47 38.70
CA GLU A 2 -23.49 -33.43 38.61
C GLU A 2 -23.15 -33.42 37.10
N GLY A 3 -22.53 -32.41 36.48
CA GLY A 3 -21.65 -31.36 36.99
C GLY A 3 -20.22 -31.89 37.10
N GLU A 4 -19.37 -31.55 36.11
CA GLU A 4 -17.90 -31.29 36.11
C GLU A 4 -17.44 -31.32 34.62
N ALA A 5 -16.89 -30.30 33.93
CA ALA A 5 -15.70 -29.46 34.14
C ALA A 5 -14.41 -30.29 34.36
N ALA A 6 -13.23 -30.08 33.79
CA ALA A 6 -12.57 -29.09 32.91
C ALA A 6 -11.44 -29.87 32.15
N ASP A 7 -10.67 -29.31 31.21
CA ASP A 7 -9.48 -28.51 31.53
C ASP A 7 -8.87 -27.85 30.28
N ALA A 8 -8.34 -26.66 30.50
CA ALA A 8 -7.72 -25.78 29.52
C ALA A 8 -6.21 -25.99 29.43
N LYS A 9 -5.66 -26.00 28.22
CA LYS A 9 -4.32 -25.47 27.93
C LYS A 9 -4.43 -24.66 26.63
N GLY A 10 -4.35 -23.33 26.64
CA GLY A 10 -3.39 -22.54 27.40
C GLY A 10 -2.02 -22.64 26.73
N GLY A 11 -1.95 -22.22 25.46
CA GLY A 11 -0.72 -21.98 24.72
C GLY A 11 -0.71 -20.54 24.25
N THR A 12 -0.37 -19.62 25.16
CA THR A 12 0.09 -18.28 24.81
C THR A 12 1.47 -18.41 24.16
N GLU A 13 1.51 -18.62 22.85
CA GLU A 13 2.73 -18.33 22.08
C GLU A 13 2.76 -16.84 21.78
N SER A 14 3.20 -16.09 22.79
CA SER A 14 3.75 -14.75 22.57
C SER A 14 5.20 -14.92 22.13
N PHE A 15 5.45 -14.83 20.82
CA PHE A 15 6.65 -14.25 20.16
C PHE A 15 6.63 -14.76 18.71
N SER A 16 6.47 -13.94 17.67
CA SER A 16 7.06 -12.63 17.48
C SER A 16 5.98 -11.64 17.11
N SER A 17 6.11 -10.41 17.60
CA SER A 17 5.68 -9.25 16.82
C SER A 17 6.45 -9.31 15.49
N MET A 18 5.99 -10.14 14.56
CA MET A 18 6.55 -10.20 13.23
C MET A 18 5.99 -8.97 12.56
N VAL A 19 6.76 -7.89 12.77
CA VAL A 19 6.78 -6.61 12.09
C VAL A 19 5.93 -6.74 10.84
N TYR A 20 4.68 -6.25 10.90
CA TYR A 20 4.11 -5.64 9.71
C TYR A 20 5.22 -4.72 9.27
N GLY A 21 5.88 -5.05 8.15
CA GLY A 21 6.89 -4.16 7.60
C GLY A 21 6.20 -2.82 7.51
N ASP A 22 6.57 -1.90 8.40
CA ASP A 22 6.05 -0.55 8.41
C ASP A 22 6.15 -0.13 6.96
N GLY A 23 5.00 0.12 6.32
CA GLY A 23 5.00 0.46 4.90
C GLY A 23 6.08 1.52 4.70
N VAL A 24 6.96 1.31 3.71
CA VAL A 24 8.15 2.12 3.39
C VAL A 24 8.13 3.49 4.06
N SER A 25 9.09 3.79 4.94
CA SER A 25 9.20 5.06 5.70
C SER A 25 9.27 6.29 4.76
N VAL A 26 9.02 7.51 5.29
CA VAL A 26 8.92 8.71 4.42
C VAL A 26 10.24 8.87 3.69
N GLU A 27 11.30 8.64 4.45
CA GLU A 27 12.69 8.67 4.08
C GLU A 27 12.99 7.65 2.98
N GLU A 28 12.66 6.38 3.17
CA GLU A 28 12.88 5.33 2.15
C GLU A 28 12.07 5.58 0.86
N CYS A 29 10.84 6.10 1.00
CA CYS A 29 10.02 6.45 -0.15
C CYS A 29 10.61 7.63 -0.92
N GLN A 30 11.15 8.62 -0.21
CA GLN A 30 11.91 9.72 -0.83
C GLN A 30 13.14 9.20 -1.56
N GLU A 31 13.90 8.27 -0.96
CA GLU A 31 15.07 7.69 -1.60
C GLU A 31 14.72 6.97 -2.91
N MET A 32 13.61 6.21 -2.94
CA MET A 32 13.12 5.59 -4.16
C MET A 32 12.72 6.63 -5.22
N ILE A 33 12.05 7.71 -4.83
CA ILE A 33 11.70 8.81 -5.75
C ILE A 33 12.98 9.42 -6.34
N GLN A 34 13.96 9.74 -5.50
CA GLN A 34 15.23 10.33 -5.94
C GLN A 34 15.99 9.40 -6.89
N ARG A 35 15.99 8.09 -6.63
CA ARG A 35 16.59 7.10 -7.51
C ARG A 35 15.86 7.01 -8.86
N SER A 36 14.53 7.10 -8.86
CA SER A 36 13.72 7.10 -10.07
C SER A 36 13.92 8.35 -10.93
N LEU A 37 14.08 9.52 -10.30
CA LEU A 37 14.41 10.78 -11.00
C LEU A 37 15.75 10.73 -11.75
N ARG A 38 16.67 9.86 -11.34
CA ARG A 38 17.97 9.65 -12.03
C ARG A 38 17.85 8.75 -13.26
N THR A 39 16.73 8.07 -13.48
CA THR A 39 16.55 7.19 -14.64
C THR A 39 16.41 8.03 -15.92
N PRO A 40 16.97 7.58 -17.06
CA PRO A 40 16.97 8.37 -18.30
C PRO A 40 15.56 8.69 -18.81
N MET A 41 14.59 7.81 -18.57
CA MET A 41 13.19 8.02 -18.94
C MET A 41 12.55 9.16 -18.14
N VAL A 42 12.70 9.16 -16.81
CA VAL A 42 12.12 10.19 -15.95
C VAL A 42 12.83 11.53 -16.16
N ARG A 43 14.16 11.51 -16.34
CA ARG A 43 14.93 12.71 -16.69
C ARG A 43 14.44 13.32 -18.01
N PHE A 44 14.27 12.51 -19.05
CA PHE A 44 13.74 12.96 -20.34
C PHE A 44 12.34 13.59 -20.19
N LEU A 45 11.47 12.99 -19.39
CA LEU A 45 10.15 13.55 -19.10
C LEU A 45 10.26 14.93 -18.43
N MET A 46 11.09 15.06 -17.39
CA MET A 46 11.27 16.34 -16.67
C MET A 46 11.82 17.44 -17.57
N GLU A 47 12.84 17.15 -18.38
CA GLU A 47 13.41 18.10 -19.34
C GLU A 47 12.37 18.62 -20.35
N ASN A 48 11.45 17.76 -20.82
CA ASN A 48 10.40 18.17 -21.75
C ASN A 48 9.31 19.02 -21.09
N LEU A 49 9.00 18.75 -19.82
CA LEU A 49 8.08 19.57 -19.04
C LEU A 49 8.66 20.97 -18.83
N GLU A 50 9.94 21.07 -18.48
CA GLU A 50 10.65 22.35 -18.37
C GLU A 50 10.67 23.13 -19.69
N LYS A 51 11.00 22.45 -20.80
CA LYS A 51 10.96 23.06 -22.15
C LYS A 51 9.57 23.56 -22.54
N SER A 52 8.52 22.94 -22.01
CA SER A 52 7.12 23.36 -22.20
C SER A 52 6.69 24.50 -21.27
N GLY A 53 7.62 25.08 -20.50
CA GLY A 53 7.35 26.18 -19.58
C GLY A 53 6.78 25.73 -18.22
N CYS A 54 6.79 24.43 -17.92
CA CYS A 54 6.44 23.92 -16.60
C CYS A 54 7.69 23.87 -15.72
N SER A 55 7.89 24.87 -14.88
CA SER A 55 8.97 24.87 -13.89
C SER A 55 8.67 23.87 -12.77
N ILE A 56 9.35 22.72 -12.81
CA ILE A 56 9.25 21.64 -11.83
C ILE A 56 10.40 21.82 -10.84
N GLY A 57 10.13 22.30 -9.63
CA GLY A 57 11.16 22.51 -8.61
C GLY A 57 11.62 21.21 -7.93
N ASP A 58 12.76 21.29 -7.23
CA ASP A 58 13.20 20.25 -6.32
C ASP A 58 12.07 19.98 -5.29
N ASN A 59 11.67 18.71 -5.13
CA ASN A 59 10.50 18.27 -4.35
C ASN A 59 9.13 18.37 -5.04
N PHE A 60 9.07 18.55 -6.36
CA PHE A 60 7.81 18.44 -7.10
C PHE A 60 7.18 17.05 -6.99
N ILE A 61 7.99 16.00 -6.89
CA ILE A 61 7.54 14.65 -6.54
C ILE A 61 8.06 14.35 -5.14
N LYS A 62 7.17 14.04 -4.20
CA LYS A 62 7.53 13.80 -2.80
C LYS A 62 6.70 12.71 -2.14
N ALA A 63 7.32 12.00 -1.20
CA ALA A 63 6.64 11.16 -0.24
C ALA A 63 5.94 12.05 0.79
N VAL A 64 4.64 11.82 0.99
CA VAL A 64 3.83 12.46 2.02
C VAL A 64 2.88 11.42 2.58
N ASP A 65 2.76 11.34 3.91
CA ASP A 65 1.72 10.54 4.54
C ASP A 65 0.32 11.06 4.20
N CYS A 66 -0.38 10.29 3.37
CA CYS A 66 -1.74 10.60 3.01
C CYS A 66 -2.67 10.20 4.15
N LYS A 67 -3.18 11.18 4.91
CA LYS A 67 -4.21 10.95 5.94
C LYS A 67 -5.54 10.38 5.39
N ARG A 68 -5.73 10.44 4.07
CA ARG A 68 -6.91 9.91 3.36
C ARG A 68 -6.44 8.84 2.36
N LYS A 69 -7.24 7.79 2.19
CA LYS A 69 -7.02 6.66 1.25
C LYS A 69 -7.12 7.10 -0.21
N LEU A 70 -6.16 7.88 -0.69
CA LEU A 70 -6.05 8.29 -2.09
C LEU A 70 -5.06 7.38 -2.82
N SER A 71 -5.15 7.26 -4.13
CA SER A 71 -4.28 6.40 -4.97
C SER A 71 -3.14 7.17 -5.67
N GLY A 72 -2.87 8.37 -5.19
CA GLY A 72 -2.05 9.38 -5.85
C GLY A 72 -2.77 10.71 -5.74
N GLY A 73 -2.02 11.80 -5.75
CA GLY A 73 -2.62 13.14 -5.77
C GLY A 73 -1.66 14.20 -6.27
N TYR A 74 -2.21 15.15 -7.02
CA TYR A 74 -1.55 16.41 -7.28
C TYR A 74 -2.18 17.48 -6.40
N VAL A 75 -1.35 18.21 -5.66
CA VAL A 75 -1.77 19.39 -4.92
C VAL A 75 -1.25 20.62 -5.66
N ARG A 76 -2.14 21.58 -5.95
CA ARG A 76 -1.75 22.85 -6.57
C ARG A 76 -0.70 23.56 -5.70
N GLY A 77 0.46 23.82 -6.27
CA GLY A 77 1.62 24.39 -5.56
C GLY A 77 2.36 23.42 -4.62
N GLY A 78 1.88 22.18 -4.47
CA GLY A 78 2.45 21.16 -3.59
C GLY A 78 3.08 19.96 -4.29
N GLY A 79 2.80 19.77 -5.59
CA GLY A 79 3.39 18.69 -6.39
C GLY A 79 2.63 17.35 -6.34
N ILE A 80 3.27 16.30 -6.85
CA ILE A 80 2.79 14.92 -6.87
C ILE A 80 3.18 14.23 -5.56
N MET A 81 2.21 13.58 -4.91
CA MET A 81 2.38 12.79 -3.69
C MET A 81 2.23 11.30 -4.01
N LEU A 82 3.12 10.46 -3.45
CA LEU A 82 3.27 9.05 -3.87
C LEU A 82 3.08 7.97 -2.77
N ARG A 83 2.87 8.33 -1.50
CA ARG A 83 2.86 7.34 -0.40
C ARG A 83 1.44 7.03 0.09
N GLY A 84 1.18 5.72 0.35
CA GLY A 84 -0.08 5.18 0.89
C GLY A 84 -1.10 4.74 -0.17
N HIS A 85 -0.67 4.59 -1.43
CA HIS A 85 -1.57 4.55 -2.58
C HIS A 85 -1.96 3.16 -3.09
N GLU A 86 -1.10 2.16 -2.89
CA GLU A 86 -1.28 0.87 -3.53
C GLU A 86 -2.14 -0.06 -2.68
N GLN A 87 -1.73 -0.34 -1.44
CA GLN A 87 -2.43 -1.28 -0.55
C GLN A 87 -3.89 -0.89 -0.28
N ASP A 88 -4.14 0.34 0.14
CA ASP A 88 -5.50 0.79 0.47
C ASP A 88 -6.43 0.86 -0.76
N CYS A 89 -5.89 1.23 -1.93
CA CYS A 89 -6.64 1.21 -3.17
C CYS A 89 -7.03 -0.22 -3.55
N VAL A 90 -6.07 -1.14 -3.45
CA VAL A 90 -6.27 -2.57 -3.77
C VAL A 90 -7.28 -3.17 -2.77
N LYS A 91 -7.14 -2.96 -1.46
CA LYS A 91 -8.13 -3.38 -0.44
C LYS A 91 -9.53 -2.85 -0.75
N ARG A 92 -9.65 -1.56 -1.09
CA ARG A 92 -10.94 -0.95 -1.45
C ARG A 92 -11.56 -1.58 -2.69
N ARG A 93 -10.75 -1.85 -3.73
CA ARG A 93 -11.24 -2.48 -4.97
C ARG A 93 -11.64 -3.93 -4.76
N VAL A 94 -10.86 -4.69 -3.97
CA VAL A 94 -11.19 -6.07 -3.58
C VAL A 94 -12.52 -6.10 -2.84
N MET A 95 -12.69 -5.26 -1.81
CA MET A 95 -13.96 -5.18 -1.08
C MET A 95 -15.14 -4.84 -1.99
N LYS A 96 -14.98 -3.85 -2.89
CA LYS A 96 -16.05 -3.50 -3.85
C LYS A 96 -16.40 -4.68 -4.77
N SER A 97 -15.41 -5.47 -5.18
CA SER A 97 -15.60 -6.63 -6.05
C SER A 97 -16.28 -7.79 -5.32
N VAL A 98 -15.81 -8.13 -4.12
CA VAL A 98 -16.35 -9.24 -3.33
C VAL A 98 -17.77 -8.95 -2.86
N MET A 99 -18.04 -7.69 -2.46
CA MET A 99 -19.38 -7.25 -2.07
C MET A 99 -20.38 -7.16 -3.22
N ALA A 100 -19.92 -7.19 -4.47
CA ALA A 100 -20.82 -7.31 -5.62
C ALA A 100 -21.40 -8.72 -5.76
N ASN A 101 -20.87 -9.71 -5.04
CA ASN A 101 -21.40 -11.07 -5.01
C ASN A 101 -22.58 -11.16 -4.00
N PRO A 102 -23.80 -11.52 -4.43
CA PRO A 102 -24.97 -11.67 -3.54
C PRO A 102 -24.80 -12.70 -2.41
N HIS A 103 -23.85 -13.62 -2.54
CA HIS A 103 -23.60 -14.68 -1.56
C HIS A 103 -22.56 -14.31 -0.49
N CYS A 104 -21.99 -13.10 -0.53
CA CYS A 104 -20.94 -12.69 0.39
C CYS A 104 -21.43 -11.58 1.32
N SER A 105 -21.24 -11.76 2.63
CA SER A 105 -21.47 -10.70 3.62
C SER A 105 -20.23 -9.80 3.75
N GLU A 106 -20.43 -8.57 4.23
CA GLU A 106 -19.33 -7.62 4.42
C GLU A 106 -18.25 -8.12 5.37
N THR A 107 -18.65 -8.81 6.44
CA THR A 107 -17.72 -9.40 7.40
C THR A 107 -16.93 -10.54 6.77
N ALA A 108 -17.59 -11.48 6.09
CA ALA A 108 -16.92 -12.60 5.43
C ALA A 108 -15.98 -12.12 4.31
N ALA A 109 -16.37 -11.08 3.56
CA ALA A 109 -15.54 -10.47 2.52
C ALA A 109 -14.25 -9.87 3.10
N LYS A 110 -14.37 -9.15 4.21
CA LYS A 110 -13.23 -8.52 4.89
C LYS A 110 -12.29 -9.57 5.48
N ASP A 111 -12.84 -10.56 6.18
CA ASP A 111 -12.05 -11.61 6.81
C ASP A 111 -11.31 -12.45 5.77
N ALA A 112 -11.98 -12.81 4.67
CA ALA A 112 -11.36 -13.53 3.56
C ALA A 112 -10.25 -12.70 2.89
N MET A 113 -10.45 -11.40 2.71
CA MET A 113 -9.44 -10.51 2.13
C MET A 113 -8.20 -10.40 3.03
N GLU A 114 -8.38 -10.13 4.32
CA GLU A 114 -7.25 -9.96 5.25
C GLU A 114 -6.50 -11.28 5.48
N ALA A 115 -7.19 -12.43 5.45
CA ALA A 115 -6.57 -13.75 5.60
C ALA A 115 -5.56 -14.09 4.49
N VAL A 116 -5.76 -13.58 3.27
CA VAL A 116 -4.88 -13.87 2.12
C VAL A 116 -3.98 -12.69 1.72
N TRP A 117 -4.16 -11.53 2.35
CA TRP A 117 -3.58 -10.26 1.93
C TRP A 117 -2.07 -10.35 1.73
N GLU A 118 -1.33 -10.81 2.75
CA GLU A 118 0.12 -10.88 2.71
C GLU A 118 0.65 -11.83 1.64
N THR A 119 -0.09 -12.88 1.32
CA THR A 119 0.29 -13.82 0.27
C THR A 119 0.00 -13.23 -1.10
N CYS A 120 -1.22 -12.73 -1.32
CA CYS A 120 -1.66 -12.30 -2.65
C CYS A 120 -1.13 -10.93 -3.07
N TYR A 121 -0.97 -10.00 -2.12
CA TYR A 121 -0.46 -8.66 -2.44
C TYR A 121 1.04 -8.67 -2.77
N ASN A 122 1.80 -9.53 -2.09
CA ASN A 122 3.25 -9.65 -2.30
C ASN A 122 3.62 -10.69 -3.38
N ASP A 123 2.66 -11.46 -3.92
CA ASP A 123 2.93 -12.38 -5.03
C ASP A 123 3.12 -11.59 -6.33
N THR A 124 4.38 -11.38 -6.71
CA THR A 124 4.72 -10.69 -7.96
C THR A 124 4.70 -11.64 -9.16
N ARG A 125 4.50 -12.94 -8.97
CA ARG A 125 4.58 -13.93 -10.05
C ARG A 125 3.50 -13.69 -11.11
N PRO A 126 3.80 -13.99 -12.39
CA PRO A 126 5.04 -14.59 -12.92
C PRO A 126 6.20 -13.60 -13.08
N PHE A 127 6.09 -12.37 -12.55
CA PHE A 127 7.13 -11.35 -12.65
C PHE A 127 8.02 -11.32 -11.41
N ASP A 128 9.29 -10.95 -11.59
CA ASP A 128 10.28 -10.95 -10.51
C ASP A 128 10.14 -9.73 -9.56
N ARG A 129 9.36 -8.73 -9.95
CA ARG A 129 9.10 -7.52 -9.16
C ARG A 129 7.80 -6.84 -9.59
N ALA A 130 7.06 -6.27 -8.65
CA ALA A 130 6.02 -5.29 -8.95
C ALA A 130 6.65 -4.04 -9.63
N PRO A 131 6.00 -3.44 -10.64
CA PRO A 131 6.50 -2.25 -11.35
C PRO A 131 6.83 -1.05 -10.45
#